data_AF-A0A0A1VEI1-F1
#
_entry.id   AF-A0A0A1VEI1-F1
#
_cell.length_a   1.000
_cell.length_b   1.000
_cell.length_c   1.000
_cell.angle_alpha   90.00
_cell.angle_beta   90.00
_cell.angle_gamma   90.00
#
_symmetry.space_group_name_H-M   'P 1'
#
loop_
_entity.id
_entity.type
_entity.pdbx_description
1 polymer ?
#
loop_
_entity_poly.entity_id
_entity_poly.type
_entity_poly.pdbx_seq_one_letter_code
_entity_poly.pdbx_strand_id
1 'polypeptide(L)'
;MISACGERGPIFVYNAGFETARIRDLAQRFPCLSESLLALNERVVDLLPVAREHYYHPSQQGSWSIKAVLPALCPDLNYGDLDGVQDGGMAMEVFLEAISPQTSLARKAVIEQQLLAYCGLDTYAMVRLWAAFSNSSLKI
;
A
#
# COMPACT_ATOMS: atom_id res chain seq x y z
N MET A 1 -3.42 14.30 -4.95
CA MET A 1 -3.41 12.85 -4.71
C MET A 1 -4.02 12.08 -5.89
N ILE A 2 -5.28 12.34 -6.30
CA ILE A 2 -5.88 11.72 -7.52
C ILE A 2 -5.01 11.98 -8.77
N SER A 3 -4.51 13.20 -8.93
CA SER A 3 -3.60 13.58 -10.03
C SER A 3 -2.33 12.74 -10.11
N ALA A 4 -1.84 12.18 -9.00
CA ALA A 4 -0.65 11.33 -8.99
C ALA A 4 -0.89 9.97 -9.67
N CYS A 5 -2.15 9.53 -9.75
CA CYS A 5 -2.53 8.28 -10.43
C CYS A 5 -2.64 8.43 -11.96
N GLY A 6 -2.46 9.65 -12.49
CA GLY A 6 -2.64 9.98 -13.91
C GLY A 6 -4.03 9.64 -14.44
N GLU A 7 -4.17 9.68 -15.76
CA GLU A 7 -5.44 9.40 -16.46
C GLU A 7 -5.49 8.00 -17.09
N ARG A 8 -4.35 7.31 -17.19
CA ARG A 8 -4.21 6.04 -17.94
C ARG A 8 -3.26 5.08 -17.24
N GLY A 9 -3.35 3.81 -17.63
CA GLY A 9 -2.52 2.71 -17.12
C GLY A 9 -3.09 2.05 -15.86
N PRO A 10 -2.64 0.82 -15.55
CA PRO A 10 -3.11 0.08 -14.39
C PRO A 10 -2.64 0.72 -13.08
N ILE A 11 -3.47 0.62 -12.05
CA ILE A 11 -3.12 0.95 -10.66
C ILE A 11 -2.98 -0.38 -9.92
N PHE A 12 -1.74 -0.77 -9.65
CA PHE A 12 -1.48 -2.02 -8.94
C PHE A 12 -1.74 -1.85 -7.44
N VAL A 13 -2.48 -2.80 -6.89
CA VAL A 13 -2.78 -2.89 -5.46
C VAL A 13 -2.59 -4.32 -4.99
N TYR A 14 -2.67 -4.52 -3.67
CA TYR A 14 -2.66 -5.84 -3.06
C TYR A 14 -3.83 -5.94 -2.11
N ASN A 15 -4.86 -6.73 -2.47
CA ASN A 15 -6.21 -6.75 -1.87
C ASN A 15 -7.13 -5.61 -2.36
N ALA A 16 -7.49 -5.65 -3.66
CA ALA A 16 -8.32 -4.65 -4.32
C ALA A 16 -9.73 -4.49 -3.73
N GLY A 17 -10.25 -5.53 -3.05
CA GLY A 17 -11.55 -5.45 -2.38
C GLY A 17 -11.62 -4.33 -1.35
N PHE A 18 -10.52 -4.14 -0.59
CA PHE A 18 -10.42 -3.07 0.40
C PHE A 18 -10.28 -1.70 -0.27
N GLU A 19 -9.30 -1.55 -1.17
CA GLU A 19 -8.99 -0.28 -1.84
C GLU A 19 -10.20 0.27 -2.61
N THR A 20 -10.81 -0.56 -3.45
CA THR A 20 -11.95 -0.12 -4.28
C THR A 20 -13.17 0.25 -3.43
N ALA A 21 -13.35 -0.39 -2.27
CA ALA A 21 -14.41 -0.04 -1.33
C ALA A 21 -14.14 1.31 -0.67
N ARG A 22 -12.92 1.59 -0.21
CA ARG A 22 -12.55 2.90 0.36
C ARG A 22 -12.71 4.02 -0.67
N ILE A 23 -12.31 3.79 -1.93
CA ILE A 23 -12.48 4.75 -3.02
C ILE A 23 -13.97 5.02 -3.30
N ARG A 24 -14.83 3.99 -3.28
CA ARG A 24 -16.30 4.15 -3.41
C ARG A 24 -16.90 4.97 -2.27
N ASP A 25 -16.49 4.71 -1.04
CA ASP A 25 -16.94 5.48 0.13
C ASP A 25 -16.53 6.96 0.01
N LEU A 26 -15.31 7.23 -0.45
CA LEU A 26 -14.84 8.60 -0.73
C LEU A 26 -15.66 9.26 -1.84
N ALA A 27 -15.99 8.54 -2.92
CA ALA A 27 -16.80 9.06 -4.01
C ALA A 27 -18.21 9.45 -3.55
N GLN A 28 -18.81 8.66 -2.65
CA GLN A 28 -20.10 8.99 -2.02
C GLN A 28 -19.99 10.21 -1.10
N ARG A 29 -18.92 10.31 -0.32
CA ARG A 29 -18.72 11.39 0.65
C ARG A 29 -18.35 12.72 0.00
N PHE A 30 -17.70 12.69 -1.17
CA PHE A 30 -17.26 13.87 -1.91
C PHE A 30 -17.79 13.83 -3.35
N PRO A 31 -19.06 14.21 -3.58
CA PRO A 31 -19.70 14.10 -4.89
C PRO A 31 -18.96 14.82 -6.02
N CYS A 32 -18.28 15.95 -5.73
CA CYS A 32 -17.47 16.69 -6.70
C CYS A 32 -16.24 15.93 -7.20
N LEU A 33 -15.79 14.90 -6.49
CA LEU A 33 -14.66 14.04 -6.87
C LEU A 33 -15.10 12.64 -7.32
N SER A 34 -16.41 12.37 -7.30
CA SER A 34 -16.96 11.02 -7.50
C SER A 34 -16.53 10.41 -8.83
N GLU A 35 -16.70 11.13 -9.93
CA GLU A 35 -16.32 10.66 -11.27
C GLU A 35 -14.83 10.30 -11.33
N SER A 36 -13.96 11.20 -10.86
CA SER A 36 -12.52 10.97 -10.86
C SER A 36 -12.10 9.79 -9.97
N LEU A 37 -12.75 9.61 -8.81
CA LEU A 37 -12.49 8.50 -7.90
C LEU A 37 -12.94 7.17 -8.50
N LEU A 38 -14.14 7.11 -9.09
CA LEU A 38 -14.66 5.90 -9.72
C LEU A 38 -13.83 5.50 -10.94
N ALA A 39 -13.30 6.46 -11.70
CA ALA A 39 -12.37 6.19 -12.80
C ALA A 39 -11.04 5.57 -12.33
N LEU A 40 -10.63 5.77 -11.07
CA LEU A 40 -9.48 5.04 -10.51
C LEU A 40 -9.81 3.56 -10.32
N ASN A 41 -11.01 3.25 -9.80
CA ASN A 41 -11.43 1.87 -9.55
C ASN A 41 -11.44 1.00 -10.80
N GLU A 42 -11.80 1.57 -11.95
CA GLU A 42 -11.80 0.86 -13.24
C GLU A 42 -10.40 0.43 -13.69
N ARG A 43 -9.34 1.04 -13.14
CA ARG A 43 -7.94 0.77 -13.47
C ARG A 43 -7.22 -0.09 -12.44
N VAL A 44 -7.89 -0.46 -11.35
CA VAL A 44 -7.28 -1.25 -10.28
C VAL A 44 -6.98 -2.67 -10.75
N VAL A 45 -5.74 -3.11 -10.54
CA VAL A 45 -5.28 -4.48 -10.81
C VAL A 45 -4.73 -5.06 -9.52
N ASP A 46 -5.32 -6.17 -9.05
CA ASP A 46 -4.91 -6.83 -7.82
C ASP A 46 -3.76 -7.82 -8.06
N LEU A 47 -2.65 -7.65 -7.33
CA LEU A 47 -1.51 -8.56 -7.37
C LEU A 47 -1.66 -9.75 -6.42
N LEU A 48 -2.61 -9.71 -5.47
CA LEU A 48 -2.83 -10.82 -4.53
C LEU A 48 -3.26 -12.13 -5.23
N PRO A 49 -4.23 -12.14 -6.17
CA PRO A 49 -4.57 -13.35 -6.94
C PRO A 49 -3.37 -13.89 -7.73
N VAL A 50 -2.61 -12.99 -8.37
CA VAL A 50 -1.39 -13.36 -9.14
C VAL A 50 -0.39 -14.07 -8.23
N ALA A 51 -0.12 -13.51 -7.05
CA ALA A 51 0.76 -14.14 -6.07
C ALA A 51 0.22 -15.51 -5.63
N ARG A 52 -1.09 -15.65 -5.40
CA ARG A 52 -1.71 -16.93 -4.99
C ARG A 52 -1.60 -18.03 -6.02
N GLU A 53 -1.77 -17.69 -7.29
CA GLU A 53 -1.83 -18.66 -8.38
C GLU A 53 -0.44 -19.02 -8.92
N HIS A 54 0.54 -18.12 -8.80
CA HIS A 54 1.81 -18.25 -9.50
C HIS A 54 3.05 -18.20 -8.61
N TYR A 55 2.91 -17.94 -7.31
CA TYR A 55 4.07 -17.84 -6.41
C TYR A 55 3.83 -18.48 -5.04
N TYR A 56 4.78 -19.31 -4.64
CA TYR A 56 4.87 -19.78 -3.27
C TYR A 56 6.31 -20.06 -2.88
N HIS A 57 6.70 -19.59 -1.70
CA HIS A 57 7.97 -19.89 -1.06
C HIS A 57 7.72 -20.47 0.35
N PRO A 58 8.51 -21.45 0.82
CA PRO A 58 8.30 -22.07 2.14
C PRO A 58 8.26 -21.07 3.31
N SER A 59 8.99 -19.95 3.23
CA SER A 59 8.98 -18.91 4.28
C SER A 59 7.63 -18.21 4.45
N GLN A 60 6.71 -18.32 3.49
CA GLN A 60 5.36 -17.77 3.60
C GLN A 60 4.49 -18.50 4.62
N GLN A 61 4.79 -19.77 4.95
CA GLN A 61 4.07 -20.56 5.94
C GLN A 61 2.54 -20.54 5.75
N GLY A 62 2.07 -20.66 4.50
CA GLY A 62 0.66 -20.63 4.15
C GLY A 62 0.01 -19.22 4.12
N SER A 63 0.79 -18.15 4.28
CA SER A 63 0.31 -16.77 4.18
C SER A 63 0.54 -16.16 2.80
N TRP A 64 -0.45 -15.44 2.30
CA TRP A 64 -0.36 -14.55 1.13
C TRP A 64 -0.62 -13.10 1.54
N SER A 65 -0.30 -12.73 2.78
CA SER A 65 -0.22 -11.31 3.11
C SER A 65 1.00 -10.70 2.42
N ILE A 66 0.96 -9.40 2.11
CA ILE A 66 2.11 -8.72 1.51
C ILE A 66 3.36 -8.84 2.39
N LYS A 67 3.20 -8.84 3.73
CA LYS A 67 4.31 -9.03 4.68
C LYS A 67 4.97 -10.41 4.60
N ALA A 68 4.25 -11.42 4.13
CA ALA A 68 4.81 -12.76 3.93
C ALA A 68 5.42 -12.92 2.53
N VAL A 69 4.74 -12.37 1.51
CA VAL A 69 5.15 -12.51 0.11
C VAL A 69 6.34 -11.61 -0.25
N LEU A 70 6.33 -10.36 0.22
CA LEU A 70 7.35 -9.37 -0.12
C LEU A 70 8.77 -9.84 0.25
N PRO A 71 9.09 -10.21 1.50
CA PRO A 71 10.45 -10.65 1.84
C PRO A 71 10.81 -12.02 1.23
N ALA A 72 9.83 -12.85 0.87
CA ALA A 72 10.09 -14.10 0.18
C ALA A 72 10.53 -13.87 -1.28
N LEU A 73 9.90 -12.91 -1.96
CA LEU A 73 10.15 -12.58 -3.36
C LEU A 73 11.28 -11.55 -3.54
N CYS A 74 11.40 -10.63 -2.59
CA CYS A 74 12.33 -9.51 -2.56
C CYS A 74 12.97 -9.44 -1.17
N PRO A 75 13.99 -10.28 -0.87
CA PRO A 75 14.57 -10.41 0.48
C PRO A 75 15.20 -9.13 1.04
N ASP A 76 15.46 -8.14 0.19
CA ASP A 76 15.95 -6.81 0.55
C ASP A 76 14.86 -5.87 1.09
N LEU A 77 13.59 -6.29 1.10
CA LEU A 77 12.46 -5.48 1.56
C LEU A 77 11.66 -6.20 2.64
N ASN A 78 11.58 -5.58 3.81
CA ASN A 78 10.78 -6.06 4.92
C ASN A 78 10.20 -4.90 5.73
N TYR A 79 8.90 -4.98 6.04
CA TYR A 79 8.25 -4.01 6.93
C TYR A 79 8.82 -4.05 8.35
N GLY A 80 9.36 -5.18 8.78
CA GLY A 80 10.00 -5.33 10.09
C GLY A 80 11.30 -4.52 10.26
N ASP A 81 11.87 -4.03 9.16
CA ASP A 81 13.07 -3.19 9.18
C ASP A 81 12.73 -1.69 9.37
N LEU A 82 11.44 -1.33 9.38
CA LEU A 82 11.01 0.05 9.61
C LEU A 82 11.02 0.38 11.10
N ASP A 83 11.54 1.56 11.44
CA ASP A 83 11.43 2.10 12.79
C ASP A 83 9.98 2.55 13.07
N GLY A 84 9.35 1.97 14.09
CA GLY A 84 8.01 2.35 14.53
C GLY A 84 6.89 1.67 13.74
N VAL A 85 6.35 2.33 12.71
CA VAL A 85 5.15 1.83 12.00
C VAL A 85 5.53 0.70 11.05
N GLN A 86 5.03 -0.50 11.32
CA GLN A 86 5.34 -1.70 10.54
C GLN A 86 4.08 -2.37 9.94
N ASP A 87 2.89 -1.85 10.26
CA ASP A 87 1.64 -2.38 9.74
C ASP A 87 0.47 -1.41 9.76
N GLY A 88 -0.59 -1.79 9.03
CA GLY A 88 -1.78 -0.96 8.87
C GLY A 88 -2.52 -0.65 10.17
N GLY A 89 -2.54 -1.57 11.14
CA GLY A 89 -3.16 -1.32 12.44
C GLY A 89 -2.38 -0.27 13.22
N MET A 90 -1.06 -0.43 13.31
CA MET A 90 -0.16 0.55 13.92
C MET A 90 -0.25 1.91 13.21
N ALA A 91 -0.30 1.92 11.88
CA ALA A 91 -0.43 3.14 11.09
C ALA A 91 -1.71 3.92 11.45
N MET A 92 -2.84 3.21 11.62
CA MET A 92 -4.10 3.81 12.07
C MET A 92 -3.99 4.37 13.48
N GLU A 93 -3.39 3.63 14.42
CA GLU A 93 -3.22 4.06 15.81
C GLU A 93 -2.37 5.33 15.93
N VAL A 94 -1.20 5.34 15.28
CA VAL A 94 -0.32 6.52 15.34
C VAL A 94 -0.89 7.70 14.55
N PHE A 95 -1.68 7.46 13.50
CA PHE A 95 -2.38 8.56 12.82
C PHE A 95 -3.40 9.23 13.74
N LEU A 96 -4.16 8.44 14.52
CA LEU A 96 -5.07 8.98 15.54
C LEU A 96 -4.31 9.76 16.62
N GLU A 97 -3.14 9.28 17.03
CA GLU A 97 -2.23 10.01 17.92
C GLU A 97 -1.79 11.34 17.28
N ALA A 98 -1.38 11.36 16.02
CA ALA A 98 -0.87 12.56 15.36
C ALA A 98 -1.92 13.68 15.22
N ILE A 99 -3.19 13.33 14.99
CA ILE A 99 -4.27 14.31 14.87
C ILE A 99 -4.81 14.79 16.22
N SER A 100 -4.41 14.15 17.32
CA SER A 100 -4.80 14.60 18.66
C SER A 100 -4.22 16.00 18.97
N PRO A 101 -5.02 16.91 19.57
CA PRO A 101 -4.53 18.19 20.08
C PRO A 101 -3.53 18.05 21.23
N GLN A 102 -3.53 16.91 21.92
CA GLN A 102 -2.67 16.65 23.09
C GLN A 102 -1.25 16.20 22.70
N THR A 103 -1.06 15.80 21.44
CA THR A 103 0.23 15.30 20.96
C THR A 103 1.20 16.45 20.69
N SER A 104 2.41 16.34 21.24
CA SER A 104 3.45 17.37 21.07
C SER A 104 3.93 17.47 19.62
N LEU A 105 4.42 18.65 19.22
CA LEU A 105 4.97 18.85 17.87
C LEU A 105 6.14 17.90 17.56
N ALA A 106 7.01 17.65 18.55
CA ALA A 106 8.11 16.70 18.41
C ALA A 106 7.62 15.27 18.14
N ARG A 107 6.55 14.84 18.83
CA ARG A 107 5.98 13.52 18.60
C ARG A 107 5.27 13.42 17.24
N LYS A 108 4.57 14.47 16.81
CA LYS A 108 3.96 14.53 15.47
C LYS A 108 5.00 14.37 14.36
N ALA A 109 6.15 15.04 14.48
CA ALA A 109 7.24 14.92 13.49
C ALA A 109 7.79 13.49 13.39
N VAL A 110 7.92 12.79 14.52
CA VAL A 110 8.33 11.37 14.52
C VAL A 110 7.28 10.50 13.83
N ILE A 111 5.99 10.67 14.17
CA ILE A 111 4.91 9.90 13.55
C ILE A 111 4.85 10.13 12.04
N GLU A 112 4.98 11.38 11.60
CA GLU A 112 5.01 11.73 10.18
C GLU A 112 6.13 10.99 9.45
N GLN A 113 7.37 11.03 9.99
CA GLN A 113 8.49 10.31 9.41
C GLN A 113 8.23 8.80 9.30
N GLN A 114 7.69 8.19 10.36
CA GLN A 114 7.40 6.75 10.41
C GLN A 114 6.28 6.36 9.43
N LEU A 115 5.21 7.15 9.35
CA LEU A 115 4.13 6.93 8.39
C LEU A 115 4.60 7.11 6.95
N LEU A 116 5.42 8.12 6.66
CA LEU A 116 5.98 8.31 5.31
C LEU A 116 6.89 7.16 4.90
N ALA A 117 7.72 6.64 5.81
CA ALA A 117 8.54 5.46 5.54
C ALA A 117 7.68 4.22 5.25
N TYR A 118 6.66 3.97 6.08
CA TYR A 118 5.71 2.88 5.89
C TYR A 118 4.95 2.99 4.56
N CYS A 119 4.36 4.15 4.26
CA CYS A 119 3.63 4.39 3.01
C CYS A 119 4.54 4.32 1.77
N GLY A 120 5.79 4.74 1.91
CA GLY A 120 6.82 4.60 0.87
C GLY A 120 7.08 3.14 0.55
N LEU A 121 7.25 2.29 1.57
CA LEU A 121 7.42 0.85 1.40
C LEU A 121 6.18 0.18 0.83
N ASP A 122 4.97 0.53 1.27
CA ASP A 122 3.70 0.03 0.71
C ASP A 122 3.60 0.26 -0.80
N THR A 123 3.97 1.46 -1.25
CA THR A 123 3.96 1.80 -2.68
C THR A 123 5.06 1.05 -3.42
N TYR A 124 6.28 1.02 -2.88
CA TYR A 124 7.41 0.38 -3.53
C TYR A 124 7.27 -1.14 -3.62
N ALA A 125 6.63 -1.77 -2.63
CA ALA A 125 6.29 -3.18 -2.64
C ALA A 125 5.47 -3.56 -3.87
N MET A 126 4.48 -2.73 -4.27
CA MET A 126 3.67 -3.00 -5.47
C MET A 126 4.51 -2.99 -6.74
N VAL A 127 5.43 -2.03 -6.86
CA VAL A 127 6.35 -1.93 -8.00
C VAL A 127 7.24 -3.17 -8.07
N ARG A 128 7.75 -3.63 -6.92
CA ARG A 128 8.66 -4.77 -6.82
C ARG A 128 7.98 -6.10 -7.12
N LEU A 129 6.77 -6.32 -6.59
CA LEU A 129 5.96 -7.49 -6.92
C LEU A 129 5.60 -7.51 -8.40
N TRP A 130 5.11 -6.39 -8.94
CA TRP A 130 4.79 -6.29 -10.36
C TRP A 130 6.00 -6.59 -11.24
N ALA A 131 7.16 -6.00 -10.93
CA ALA A 131 8.39 -6.23 -11.70
C ALA A 131 8.80 -7.71 -11.68
N ALA A 132 8.74 -8.34 -10.51
CA ALA A 132 9.06 -9.76 -10.36
C ALA A 132 8.07 -10.66 -11.12
N PHE A 133 6.76 -10.43 -11.01
CA PHE A 133 5.75 -11.25 -11.69
C PHE A 133 5.71 -11.06 -13.21
N SER A 134 6.07 -9.87 -13.69
CA SER A 134 6.12 -9.55 -15.13
C SER A 134 7.49 -9.79 -15.77
N ASN A 135 8.49 -10.19 -14.98
CA ASN A 135 9.90 -10.27 -15.40
C ASN A 135 10.42 -8.95 -16.01
N SER A 136 9.94 -7.82 -15.49
CA SER A 136 10.32 -6.47 -15.95
C SER A 136 11.59 -6.00 -15.23
N SER A 137 12.53 -5.42 -15.97
CA SER A 137 13.69 -4.75 -15.38
C SER A 137 13.34 -3.35 -14.90
N LEU A 138 13.55 -3.06 -13.62
CA LEU A 138 13.43 -1.72 -13.08
C LEU A 138 14.70 -0.92 -13.41
N LYS A 139 14.53 0.29 -13.95
CA LYS A 139 15.61 1.28 -14.01
C LYS A 139 15.59 2.02 -12.68
N ILE A 140 16.44 1.59 -11.75
CA ILE A 140 16.62 2.22 -10.44
C ILE A 140 17.77 3.22 -10.56
#